data_AF-M2MKQ6-F1
#
_entry.id   AF-M2MKQ6-F1
#
_cell.length_a   1.000
_cell.length_b   1.000
_cell.length_c   1.000
_cell.angle_alpha   90.00
_cell.angle_beta   90.00
_cell.angle_gamma   90.00
#
_symmetry.space_group_name_H-M   'P 1'
#
loop_
_entity.id
_entity.type
_entity.pdbx_description
1 polymer ?
#
loop_
_entity_poly.entity_id
_entity_poly.type
_entity_poly.pdbx_seq_one_letter_code
_entity_poly.pdbx_strand_id
1 'polypeptide(L)'
;MHPATSAGLERRHCINLIRPDCLPIALEIVWQDLRDIYDRILAREERCAMITSILANDLSFNYEQNWPAMFQEHRALIYECNNFLIKEQQYSAAPSQGKLSRKYEIVRRMWDTGVWTLAKVLYKQMPRSQPYLVEVSEYSYQMITFLYRADTAFYEDWCKFLADLAVLRHYIEQDADRSRFWRTRAAEHFSRLLERQPGEGRLYHGLAVL
;
A
#
# COMPACT_ATOMS: atom_id res chain seq x y z
N MET A 1 -14.10 -18.95 55.31
CA MET A 1 -14.12 -17.79 54.40
C MET A 1 -13.07 -18.00 53.33
N HIS A 2 -13.44 -17.76 52.07
CA HIS A 2 -12.73 -17.92 50.80
C HIS A 2 -11.44 -17.05 50.68
N PRO A 3 -10.62 -17.18 49.60
CA PRO A 3 -9.17 -17.41 49.71
C PRO A 3 -8.30 -16.48 48.83
N ALA A 4 -7.03 -16.86 48.69
CA ALA A 4 -6.16 -16.73 47.51
C ALA A 4 -5.56 -15.36 47.14
N THR A 5 -4.24 -15.38 46.95
CA THR A 5 -3.56 -14.46 46.02
C THR A 5 -2.39 -15.18 45.37
N SER A 6 -2.65 -15.82 44.22
CA SER A 6 -1.65 -16.20 43.22
C SER A 6 -2.12 -15.61 41.89
N ALA A 7 -1.44 -14.58 41.40
CA ALA A 7 -1.66 -14.08 40.04
C ALA A 7 -0.42 -13.32 39.57
N GLY A 8 0.73 -13.98 39.64
CA GLY A 8 1.96 -13.54 39.00
C GLY A 8 2.38 -14.56 37.95
N LEU A 9 1.54 -14.88 36.95
CA LEU A 9 1.97 -15.71 35.81
C LEU A 9 1.00 -15.73 34.61
N GLU A 10 0.38 -14.62 34.20
CA GLU A 10 -0.52 -14.62 33.03
C GLU A 10 -0.17 -13.53 32.01
N ARG A 11 1.00 -13.61 31.37
CA ARG A 11 1.25 -12.99 30.03
C ARG A 11 2.28 -13.77 29.20
N ARG A 12 2.31 -15.09 29.32
CA ARG A 12 3.12 -15.98 28.48
C ARG A 12 2.28 -17.16 28.01
N HIS A 13 1.18 -16.93 27.28
CA HIS A 13 0.32 -18.04 26.88
C HIS A 13 -0.52 -17.79 25.62
N CYS A 14 0.12 -17.56 24.46
CA CYS A 14 -0.55 -17.85 23.18
C CYS A 14 0.33 -18.48 22.08
N ILE A 15 1.66 -18.59 22.24
CA ILE A 15 2.52 -19.09 21.13
C ILE A 15 2.67 -20.63 21.12
N ASN A 16 2.34 -21.36 22.20
CA ASN A 16 2.66 -22.79 22.31
C ASN A 16 1.44 -23.74 22.39
N LEU A 17 0.35 -23.49 21.67
CA LEU A 17 -0.79 -24.42 21.60
C LEU A 17 -1.06 -24.97 20.19
N ILE A 18 -0.02 -25.10 19.34
CA ILE A 18 -0.14 -25.90 18.12
C ILE A 18 0.39 -27.30 18.43
N ARG A 19 -0.51 -28.28 18.45
CA ARG A 19 -0.19 -29.70 18.61
C ARG A 19 0.70 -30.14 17.42
N PRO A 20 1.77 -30.94 17.61
CA PRO A 20 2.72 -31.28 16.53
C PRO A 20 2.07 -31.89 15.29
N ASP A 21 1.02 -32.69 15.48
CA ASP A 21 0.28 -33.36 14.41
C ASP A 21 -0.59 -32.38 13.58
N CYS A 22 -0.84 -31.17 14.09
CA CYS A 22 -1.59 -30.12 13.41
C CYS A 22 -0.70 -29.17 12.60
N LEU A 23 0.63 -29.25 12.75
CA LEU A 23 1.57 -28.36 12.07
C LEU A 23 1.51 -28.48 10.53
N PRO A 24 1.40 -29.69 9.93
CA PRO A 24 1.29 -29.84 8.47
C PRO A 24 -0.04 -29.33 7.92
N ILE A 25 -1.16 -29.62 8.60
CA ILE A 25 -2.52 -29.21 8.18
C ILE A 25 -2.68 -27.68 8.33
N ALA A 26 -2.17 -27.11 9.43
CA ALA A 26 -2.18 -25.67 9.62
C ALA A 26 -1.38 -24.95 8.52
N LEU A 27 -0.25 -25.51 8.09
CA LEU A 27 0.55 -24.95 7.00
C LEU A 27 -0.17 -25.01 5.64
N GLU A 28 -0.88 -26.10 5.34
CA GLU A 28 -1.64 -26.26 4.09
C GLU A 28 -2.80 -25.26 3.98
N ILE A 29 -3.56 -25.05 5.07
CA ILE A 29 -4.64 -24.05 5.13
C ILE A 29 -4.09 -22.65 4.85
N VAL A 30 -2.91 -22.34 5.37
CA VAL A 30 -2.24 -21.05 5.16
C VAL A 30 -1.84 -20.82 3.72
N TRP A 31 -1.27 -21.84 3.08
CA TRP A 31 -0.91 -21.77 1.67
C TRP A 31 -2.14 -21.59 0.80
N GLN A 32 -3.24 -22.28 1.14
CA GLN A 32 -4.51 -22.11 0.46
C GLN A 32 -5.04 -20.69 0.63
N ASP A 33 -5.05 -20.13 1.85
CA ASP A 33 -5.50 -18.76 2.08
C ASP A 33 -4.65 -17.72 1.32
N LEU A 34 -3.32 -17.88 1.33
CA LEU A 34 -2.41 -16.99 0.58
C LEU A 34 -2.66 -17.07 -0.92
N ARG A 35 -2.94 -18.27 -1.44
CA ARG A 35 -3.31 -18.48 -2.83
C ARG A 35 -4.64 -17.82 -3.17
N ASP A 36 -5.65 -17.99 -2.32
CA ASP A 36 -6.97 -17.39 -2.51
C ASP A 36 -6.90 -15.86 -2.47
N ILE A 37 -6.07 -15.28 -1.59
CA ILE A 37 -5.82 -13.83 -1.58
C ILE A 37 -5.13 -13.41 -2.88
N TYR A 38 -4.12 -14.14 -3.34
CA TYR A 38 -3.40 -13.84 -4.57
C TYR A 38 -4.32 -13.88 -5.80
N ASP A 39 -5.19 -14.89 -5.90
CA ASP A 39 -6.16 -14.99 -6.99
C ASP A 39 -7.14 -13.81 -6.98
N ARG A 40 -7.53 -13.32 -5.79
CA ARG A 40 -8.33 -12.08 -5.66
C ARG A 40 -7.56 -10.83 -6.07
N ILE A 41 -6.26 -10.73 -5.79
CA ILE A 41 -5.39 -9.63 -6.26
C ILE A 41 -5.41 -9.60 -7.79
N LEU A 42 -5.15 -10.74 -8.45
CA LEU A 42 -5.14 -10.81 -9.91
C LEU A 42 -6.48 -10.38 -10.52
N ALA A 43 -7.59 -10.89 -9.98
CA ALA A 43 -8.92 -10.52 -10.46
C ALA A 43 -9.24 -9.03 -10.27
N ARG A 44 -8.74 -8.40 -9.19
CA ARG A 44 -8.91 -6.96 -8.94
C ARG A 44 -8.01 -6.11 -9.84
N GLU A 45 -6.80 -6.58 -10.15
CA GLU A 45 -5.90 -5.90 -11.08
C GLU A 45 -6.49 -5.81 -12.48
N GLU A 46 -7.10 -6.90 -12.98
CA GLU A 46 -7.79 -6.89 -14.28
C GLU A 46 -8.90 -5.83 -14.31
N ARG A 47 -9.70 -5.73 -13.23
CA ARG A 47 -10.73 -4.70 -13.10
C ARG A 47 -10.15 -3.29 -13.06
N CYS A 48 -9.11 -3.06 -12.27
CA CYS A 48 -8.42 -1.76 -12.19
C CYS A 48 -7.82 -1.34 -13.53
N ALA A 49 -7.21 -2.28 -14.27
CA ALA A 49 -6.67 -2.04 -15.59
C ALA A 49 -7.76 -1.68 -16.61
N MET A 50 -8.88 -2.40 -16.58
CA MET A 50 -10.06 -2.10 -17.42
C MET A 50 -10.61 -0.69 -17.12
N ILE A 51 -10.84 -0.36 -15.84
CA ILE A 51 -11.31 0.95 -15.41
C ILE A 51 -10.35 2.05 -15.89
N THR A 52 -9.05 1.86 -15.67
CA THR A 52 -8.04 2.86 -16.05
C THR A 52 -7.97 3.06 -17.57
N SER A 53 -8.18 1.99 -18.35
CA SER A 53 -8.29 2.06 -19.81
C SER A 53 -9.54 2.83 -20.27
N ILE A 54 -10.69 2.59 -19.65
CA ILE A 54 -11.92 3.34 -19.94
C ILE A 54 -11.70 4.82 -19.67
N LEU A 55 -11.19 5.16 -18.48
CA LEU A 55 -10.88 6.54 -18.12
C LEU A 55 -9.94 7.15 -19.16
N ALA A 56 -8.82 6.49 -19.50
CA ALA A 56 -7.82 7.05 -20.41
C ALA A 56 -8.35 7.39 -21.81
N ASN A 57 -9.41 6.73 -22.27
CA ASN A 57 -9.94 6.88 -23.63
C ASN A 57 -11.27 7.66 -23.70
N ASP A 58 -11.96 7.86 -22.58
CA ASP A 58 -13.25 8.57 -22.54
C ASP A 58 -13.10 9.96 -21.89
N LEU A 59 -12.95 10.99 -22.71
CA LEU A 59 -12.90 12.39 -22.25
C LEU A 59 -14.25 12.91 -21.75
N SER A 60 -15.35 12.22 -22.07
CA SER A 60 -16.71 12.57 -21.62
C SER A 60 -17.11 11.87 -20.32
N PHE A 61 -16.21 11.06 -19.77
CA PHE A 61 -16.48 10.17 -18.64
C PHE A 61 -17.09 10.89 -17.44
N ASN A 62 -18.33 10.54 -17.07
CA ASN A 62 -19.02 11.13 -15.92
C ASN A 62 -18.43 10.59 -14.61
N TYR A 63 -17.48 11.34 -14.04
CA TYR A 63 -16.86 10.98 -12.77
C TYR A 63 -17.86 11.00 -11.60
N GLU A 64 -18.72 12.02 -11.47
CA GLU A 64 -19.62 12.16 -10.32
C GLU A 64 -20.49 10.93 -10.11
N GLN A 65 -21.01 10.37 -11.21
CA GLN A 65 -21.89 9.20 -11.16
C GLN A 65 -21.14 7.88 -10.92
N ASN A 66 -19.96 7.72 -11.52
CA ASN A 66 -19.31 6.42 -11.61
C ASN A 66 -18.12 6.25 -10.64
N TRP A 67 -17.62 7.35 -10.09
CA TRP A 67 -16.40 7.38 -9.28
C TRP A 67 -16.48 6.47 -8.04
N PRO A 68 -17.55 6.45 -7.22
CA PRO A 68 -17.56 5.65 -6.00
C PRO A 68 -17.33 4.15 -6.25
N ALA A 69 -17.98 3.61 -7.30
CA ALA A 69 -17.85 2.20 -7.68
C ALA A 69 -16.45 1.88 -8.23
N MET A 70 -15.91 2.75 -9.07
CA MET A 70 -14.55 2.57 -9.62
C MET A 70 -13.48 2.66 -8.54
N PHE A 71 -13.58 3.67 -7.68
CA PHE A 71 -12.62 3.86 -6.61
C PHE A 71 -12.68 2.72 -5.59
N GLN A 72 -13.85 2.12 -5.37
CA GLN A 72 -13.98 0.91 -4.55
C GLN A 72 -13.13 -0.26 -5.09
N GLU A 73 -13.01 -0.44 -6.41
CA GLU A 73 -12.18 -1.49 -7.00
C GLU A 73 -10.69 -1.28 -6.71
N HIS A 74 -10.21 -0.03 -6.84
CA HIS A 74 -8.82 0.32 -6.51
C HIS A 74 -8.51 0.16 -5.02
N ARG A 75 -9.44 0.60 -4.14
CA ARG A 75 -9.31 0.38 -2.69
C ARG A 75 -9.29 -1.10 -2.35
N ALA A 76 -10.10 -1.91 -3.01
CA ALA A 76 -10.13 -3.35 -2.81
C ALA A 76 -8.82 -4.03 -3.23
N LEU A 77 -8.17 -3.58 -4.32
CA LEU A 77 -6.85 -4.10 -4.70
C LEU A 77 -5.80 -3.81 -3.61
N ILE A 78 -5.74 -2.56 -3.12
CA ILE A 78 -4.81 -2.17 -2.04
C ILE A 78 -5.09 -2.99 -0.78
N TYR A 79 -6.37 -3.20 -0.45
CA TYR A 79 -6.79 -4.00 0.70
C TYR A 79 -6.34 -5.46 0.58
N GLU A 80 -6.53 -6.11 -0.56
CA GLU A 80 -6.10 -7.50 -0.74
C GLU A 80 -4.58 -7.65 -0.72
N CYS A 81 -3.84 -6.67 -1.25
CA CYS A 81 -2.38 -6.64 -1.14
C CYS A 81 -1.93 -6.53 0.33
N ASN A 82 -2.58 -5.67 1.12
CA ASN A 82 -2.33 -5.57 2.56
C ASN A 82 -2.67 -6.88 3.29
N ASN A 83 -3.79 -7.52 2.96
CA ASN A 83 -4.14 -8.83 3.54
C ASN A 83 -3.07 -9.87 3.24
N PHE A 84 -2.52 -9.90 2.02
CA PHE A 84 -1.44 -10.81 1.67
C PHE A 84 -0.20 -10.57 2.53
N LEU A 85 0.21 -9.30 2.71
CA LEU A 85 1.36 -8.93 3.53
C LEU A 85 1.17 -9.35 4.99
N ILE A 86 0.02 -9.03 5.58
CA ILE A 86 -0.32 -9.40 6.97
C ILE A 86 -0.34 -10.92 7.12
N LYS A 87 -0.98 -11.61 6.18
CA LYS A 87 -1.07 -13.08 6.19
C LYS A 87 0.34 -13.68 6.13
N GLU A 88 1.20 -13.24 5.21
CA GLU A 88 2.58 -13.72 5.12
C GLU A 88 3.36 -13.49 6.43
N GLN A 89 3.22 -12.31 7.05
CA GLN A 89 3.87 -11.99 8.31
C GLN A 89 3.43 -12.91 9.46
N GLN A 90 2.17 -13.34 9.50
CA GLN A 90 1.66 -14.23 10.56
C GLN A 90 2.28 -15.63 10.52
N TYR A 91 2.78 -16.08 9.36
CA TYR A 91 3.30 -17.44 9.18
C TYR A 91 4.80 -17.51 8.97
N SER A 92 5.42 -16.41 8.59
CA SER A 92 6.84 -16.36 8.31
C SER A 92 7.64 -16.04 9.57
N ALA A 93 8.64 -16.86 9.90
CA ALA A 93 9.65 -16.45 10.87
C ALA A 93 10.42 -15.23 10.34
N ALA A 94 10.91 -14.35 11.22
CA ALA A 94 11.58 -13.10 10.84
C ALA A 94 12.64 -13.21 9.71
N PRO A 95 13.44 -14.29 9.57
CA PRO A 95 14.40 -14.40 8.45
C PRO A 95 13.77 -14.59 7.06
N SER A 96 12.50 -14.98 6.97
CA SER A 96 11.79 -15.26 5.71
C SER A 96 10.64 -14.28 5.42
N GLN A 97 10.52 -13.21 6.21
CA GLN A 97 9.44 -12.23 6.07
C GLN A 97 9.51 -11.53 4.70
N GLY A 98 8.38 -11.50 3.99
CA GLY A 98 8.25 -10.85 2.68
C GLY A 98 8.84 -11.61 1.50
N LYS A 99 9.29 -12.86 1.66
CA LYS A 99 9.85 -13.68 0.56
C LYS A 99 8.82 -13.92 -0.55
N LEU A 100 7.58 -14.27 -0.20
CA LEU A 100 6.50 -14.47 -1.16
C LEU A 100 6.04 -13.14 -1.74
N SER A 101 5.91 -12.12 -0.91
CA SER A 101 5.54 -10.78 -1.37
C SER A 101 6.55 -10.20 -2.35
N ARG A 102 7.85 -10.47 -2.18
CA ARG A 102 8.89 -10.16 -3.16
C ARG A 102 8.76 -11.01 -4.42
N LYS A 103 8.59 -12.34 -4.27
CA LYS A 103 8.45 -13.28 -5.40
C LYS A 103 7.27 -12.93 -6.31
N TYR A 104 6.14 -12.56 -5.72
CA TYR A 104 4.91 -12.21 -6.45
C TYR A 104 4.75 -10.70 -6.64
N GLU A 105 5.75 -9.91 -6.27
CA GLU A 105 5.82 -8.47 -6.44
C GLU A 105 4.60 -7.71 -5.87
N ILE A 106 4.03 -8.19 -4.77
CA ILE A 106 2.75 -7.71 -4.21
C ILE A 106 2.77 -6.18 -3.98
N VAL A 107 3.86 -5.67 -3.41
CA VAL A 107 4.05 -4.24 -3.14
C VAL A 107 4.08 -3.42 -4.43
N ARG A 108 4.79 -3.91 -5.45
CA ARG A 108 4.89 -3.26 -6.76
C ARG A 108 3.54 -3.25 -7.48
N ARG A 109 2.83 -4.37 -7.46
CA ARG A 109 1.49 -4.55 -8.06
C ARG A 109 0.46 -3.58 -7.46
N MET A 110 0.44 -3.50 -6.14
CA MET A 110 -0.39 -2.53 -5.42
C MET A 110 -0.09 -1.09 -5.84
N TRP A 111 1.18 -0.71 -5.93
CA TRP A 111 1.56 0.63 -6.34
C TRP A 111 1.23 0.91 -7.81
N ASP A 112 1.73 0.10 -8.74
CA ASP A 112 1.62 0.36 -10.17
C ASP A 112 0.16 0.32 -10.64
N THR A 113 -0.57 -0.74 -10.30
CA THR A 113 -1.95 -0.96 -10.76
C THR A 113 -2.96 -0.28 -9.84
N GLY A 114 -2.77 -0.39 -8.52
CA GLY A 114 -3.73 0.10 -7.53
C GLY A 114 -3.72 1.61 -7.38
N VAL A 115 -2.56 2.26 -7.53
CA VAL A 115 -2.40 3.70 -7.23
C VAL A 115 -1.93 4.49 -8.45
N TRP A 116 -0.72 4.22 -8.92
CA TRP A 116 0.02 5.12 -9.80
C TRP A 116 -0.57 5.21 -11.21
N THR A 117 -1.04 4.10 -11.77
CA THR A 117 -1.63 4.10 -13.12
C THR A 117 -2.94 4.88 -13.17
N LEU A 118 -3.81 4.73 -12.16
CA LEU A 118 -5.00 5.56 -12.00
C LEU A 118 -4.64 7.04 -11.83
N ALA A 119 -3.70 7.36 -10.93
CA ALA A 119 -3.26 8.73 -10.67
C ALA A 119 -2.74 9.43 -11.94
N LYS A 120 -1.95 8.74 -12.77
CA LYS A 120 -1.47 9.26 -14.06
C LYS A 120 -2.60 9.57 -15.03
N VAL A 121 -3.60 8.69 -15.13
CA VAL A 121 -4.74 8.91 -16.04
C VAL A 121 -5.57 10.10 -15.58
N LEU A 122 -5.85 10.20 -14.28
CA LEU A 122 -6.54 11.36 -13.72
C LEU A 122 -5.72 12.63 -13.94
N TYR A 123 -4.42 12.64 -13.70
CA TYR A 123 -3.56 13.81 -13.90
C TYR A 123 -3.65 14.35 -15.34
N LYS A 124 -3.66 13.47 -16.34
CA LYS A 124 -3.81 13.86 -17.77
C LYS A 124 -5.16 14.48 -18.11
N GLN A 125 -6.19 14.25 -17.29
CA GLN A 125 -7.55 14.76 -17.51
C GLN A 125 -7.89 15.97 -16.65
N MET A 126 -6.89 16.52 -15.97
CA MET A 126 -7.06 17.80 -15.29
C MET A 126 -7.45 18.89 -16.29
N PRO A 127 -8.30 19.86 -15.90
CA PRO A 127 -8.73 20.13 -14.53
C PRO A 127 -9.94 19.31 -14.03
N ARG A 128 -10.71 18.68 -14.92
CA ARG A 128 -11.98 18.01 -14.57
C ARG A 128 -11.83 16.88 -13.55
N SER A 129 -10.71 16.16 -13.61
CA SER A 129 -10.41 15.01 -12.75
C SER A 129 -9.79 15.38 -11.39
N GLN A 130 -9.49 16.66 -11.14
CA GLN A 130 -8.65 17.09 -10.01
C GLN A 130 -9.20 16.64 -8.63
N PRO A 131 -10.51 16.77 -8.32
CA PRO A 131 -11.04 16.33 -7.02
C PRO A 131 -10.79 14.83 -6.77
N TYR A 132 -10.92 14.01 -7.81
CA TYR A 132 -10.74 12.56 -7.75
C TYR A 132 -9.25 12.19 -7.62
N LEU A 133 -8.36 12.93 -8.28
CA LEU A 133 -6.92 12.74 -8.12
C LEU A 133 -6.47 13.07 -6.69
N VAL A 134 -7.04 14.13 -6.10
CA VAL A 134 -6.81 14.47 -4.68
C VAL A 134 -7.32 13.36 -3.77
N GLU A 135 -8.50 12.79 -4.03
CA GLU A 135 -9.03 11.69 -3.23
C GLU A 135 -8.17 10.41 -3.32
N VAL A 136 -7.76 10.01 -4.52
CA VAL A 136 -6.87 8.84 -4.72
C VAL A 136 -5.56 9.03 -3.97
N SER A 137 -4.94 10.20 -4.13
CA SER A 137 -3.64 10.48 -3.52
C SER A 137 -3.73 10.57 -1.99
N GLU A 138 -4.79 11.16 -1.44
CA GLU A 138 -5.03 11.21 0.00
C GLU A 138 -5.21 9.80 0.60
N TYR A 139 -6.13 9.00 0.03
CA TYR A 139 -6.37 7.63 0.50
C TYR A 139 -5.10 6.76 0.41
N SER A 140 -4.39 6.84 -0.72
CA SER A 140 -3.19 6.05 -0.95
C SER A 140 -2.07 6.46 0.00
N TYR A 141 -1.91 7.76 0.27
CA TYR A 141 -0.89 8.26 1.21
C TYR A 141 -1.17 7.77 2.63
N GLN A 142 -2.44 7.79 3.06
CA GLN A 142 -2.85 7.26 4.36
C GLN A 142 -2.58 5.75 4.47
N MET A 143 -2.96 4.97 3.45
CA MET A 143 -2.78 3.52 3.47
C MET A 143 -1.30 3.12 3.42
N ILE A 144 -0.49 3.78 2.59
CA ILE A 144 0.96 3.52 2.53
C ILE A 144 1.64 3.99 3.81
N THR A 145 1.18 5.08 4.44
CA THR A 145 1.70 5.50 5.75
C THR A 145 1.42 4.45 6.83
N PHE A 146 0.24 3.82 6.78
CA PHE A 146 -0.09 2.70 7.66
C PHE A 146 0.85 1.51 7.42
N LEU A 147 1.03 1.09 6.17
CA LEU A 147 1.93 -0.01 5.78
C LEU A 147 3.39 0.26 6.15
N TYR A 148 3.87 1.48 5.92
CA TYR A 148 5.20 1.96 6.30
C TYR A 148 5.49 1.77 7.79
N ARG A 149 4.48 1.97 8.64
CA ARG A 149 4.60 1.79 10.10
C ARG A 149 4.50 0.33 10.53
N ALA A 150 3.76 -0.49 9.78
CA ALA A 150 3.49 -1.88 10.13
C ALA A 150 4.55 -2.86 9.60
N ASP A 151 5.16 -2.58 8.44
CA ASP A 151 6.07 -3.50 7.76
C ASP A 151 7.40 -2.84 7.42
N THR A 152 8.48 -3.34 8.03
CA THR A 152 9.85 -2.89 7.76
C THR A 152 10.49 -3.59 6.56
N ALA A 153 9.92 -4.71 6.07
CA ALA A 153 10.50 -5.51 5.00
C ALA A 153 10.53 -4.79 3.65
N PHE A 154 9.70 -3.75 3.47
CA PHE A 154 9.59 -2.95 2.24
C PHE A 154 9.77 -1.46 2.51
N TYR A 155 10.56 -1.12 3.54
CA TYR A 155 10.76 0.27 3.98
C TYR A 155 11.07 1.23 2.83
N GLU A 156 12.02 0.87 1.97
CA GLU A 156 12.46 1.74 0.87
C GLU A 156 11.36 1.94 -0.18
N ASP A 157 10.58 0.91 -0.48
CA ASP A 157 9.45 1.02 -1.41
C ASP A 157 8.36 1.94 -0.83
N TRP A 158 8.01 1.77 0.44
CA TRP A 158 7.04 2.64 1.11
C TRP A 158 7.46 4.10 1.14
N CYS A 159 8.73 4.36 1.50
CA CYS A 159 9.28 5.72 1.47
C CYS A 159 9.24 6.31 0.05
N LYS A 160 9.57 5.53 -0.98
CA LYS A 160 9.52 6.00 -2.38
C LYS A 160 8.09 6.37 -2.79
N PHE A 161 7.12 5.52 -2.47
CA PHE A 161 5.72 5.77 -2.83
C PHE A 161 5.15 7.00 -2.10
N LEU A 162 5.48 7.19 -0.82
CA LEU A 162 5.07 8.39 -0.08
C LEU A 162 5.71 9.66 -0.64
N ALA A 163 6.99 9.60 -1.06
CA ALA A 163 7.65 10.71 -1.73
C ALA A 163 6.96 11.06 -3.06
N ASP A 164 6.70 10.05 -3.90
CA ASP A 164 6.05 10.23 -5.20
C ASP A 164 4.62 10.78 -5.07
N LEU A 165 3.84 10.31 -4.09
CA LEU A 165 2.52 10.86 -3.78
C LEU A 165 2.59 12.31 -3.27
N ALA A 166 3.58 12.63 -2.43
CA ALA A 166 3.75 13.98 -1.94
C ALA A 166 4.16 14.95 -3.06
N VAL A 167 5.02 14.53 -3.98
CA VAL A 167 5.38 15.29 -5.19
C VAL A 167 4.13 15.53 -6.04
N LEU A 168 3.33 14.48 -6.29
CA LEU A 168 2.08 14.60 -7.03
C LEU A 168 1.14 15.62 -6.37
N ARG A 169 0.92 15.52 -5.05
CA ARG A 169 0.07 16.45 -4.30
C ARG A 169 0.61 17.88 -4.38
N HIS A 170 1.91 18.09 -4.29
CA HIS A 170 2.54 19.40 -4.43
C HIS A 170 2.16 20.08 -5.75
N TYR A 171 2.16 19.33 -6.87
CA TYR A 171 1.85 19.88 -8.20
C TYR A 171 0.36 20.10 -8.49
N ILE A 172 -0.55 19.34 -7.87
CA ILE A 172 -2.00 19.41 -8.18
C ILE A 172 -2.79 20.29 -7.21
N GLU A 173 -2.17 20.66 -6.09
CA GLU A 173 -2.82 21.45 -5.06
C GLU A 173 -2.91 22.92 -5.48
N GLN A 174 -4.10 23.50 -5.33
CA GLN A 174 -4.35 24.90 -5.70
C GLN A 174 -3.99 25.86 -4.57
N ASP A 175 -4.05 25.38 -3.33
CA ASP A 175 -3.70 26.14 -2.14
C ASP A 175 -2.18 26.13 -1.91
N ALA A 176 -1.58 27.31 -1.79
CA ALA A 176 -0.12 27.45 -1.69
C ALA A 176 0.44 26.84 -0.39
N ASP A 177 -0.29 26.90 0.71
CA ASP A 177 0.15 26.36 2.00
C ASP A 177 0.11 24.83 1.99
N ARG A 178 -0.96 24.23 1.46
CA ARG A 178 -1.03 22.79 1.24
C ARG A 178 0.02 22.32 0.25
N SER A 179 0.24 23.05 -0.84
CA SER A 179 1.30 22.73 -1.81
C SER A 179 2.67 22.72 -1.15
N ARG A 180 2.97 23.72 -0.30
CA ARG A 180 4.21 23.77 0.50
C ARG A 180 4.31 22.63 1.50
N PHE A 181 3.21 22.27 2.17
CA PHE A 181 3.18 21.12 3.08
C PHE A 181 3.59 19.83 2.37
N TRP A 182 3.02 19.56 1.19
CA TRP A 182 3.33 18.37 0.41
C TRP A 182 4.77 18.37 -0.12
N ARG A 183 5.29 19.54 -0.53
CA ARG A 183 6.71 19.71 -0.88
C ARG A 183 7.63 19.31 0.28
N THR A 184 7.34 19.77 1.50
CA THR A 184 8.10 19.39 2.69
C THR A 184 8.04 17.89 2.95
N ARG A 185 6.86 17.27 2.84
CA ARG A 185 6.71 15.81 3.00
C ARG A 185 7.51 15.01 1.98
N ALA A 186 7.52 15.44 0.71
CA ALA A 186 8.33 14.81 -0.32
C ALA A 186 9.83 14.88 0.03
N ALA A 187 10.31 16.06 0.44
CA ALA A 187 11.70 16.26 0.82
C ALA A 187 12.12 15.41 2.03
N GLU A 188 11.26 15.27 3.04
CA GLU A 188 11.48 14.40 4.20
C GLU A 188 11.70 12.94 3.78
N HIS A 189 10.84 12.41 2.90
CA HIS A 189 10.94 11.01 2.46
C HIS A 189 12.14 10.76 1.56
N PHE A 190 12.44 11.68 0.62
CA PHE A 190 13.64 11.57 -0.21
C PHE A 190 14.93 11.64 0.60
N SER A 191 14.98 12.49 1.62
CA SER A 191 16.16 12.60 2.50
C SER A 191 16.42 11.28 3.24
N ARG A 192 15.37 10.65 3.80
CA ARG A 192 15.47 9.32 4.44
C ARG A 192 15.93 8.24 3.47
N LEU A 193 15.50 8.28 2.21
CA LEU A 193 15.94 7.34 1.19
C LEU A 193 17.42 7.54 0.83
N LEU A 194 17.88 8.79 0.72
CA LEU A 194 19.28 9.11 0.41
C LEU A 194 20.23 8.64 1.51
N GLU A 195 19.83 8.72 2.78
CA GLU A 195 20.62 8.19 3.90
C GLU A 195 20.91 6.68 3.75
N ARG A 196 20.01 5.93 3.10
CA ARG A 196 20.15 4.47 2.89
C ARG A 196 20.67 4.10 1.51
N GLN A 197 20.39 4.92 0.49
CA GLN A 197 20.68 4.66 -0.92
C GLN A 197 21.33 5.89 -1.59
N PRO A 198 22.52 6.34 -1.14
CA PRO A 198 23.15 7.56 -1.65
C PRO A 198 23.59 7.46 -3.12
N GLY A 199 23.64 6.24 -3.70
CA GLY A 199 23.97 6.03 -5.11
C GLY A 199 22.80 6.21 -6.08
N GLU A 200 21.57 6.36 -5.59
CA GLU A 200 20.37 6.42 -6.44
C GLU A 200 20.14 7.85 -6.96
N GLY A 201 20.62 8.12 -8.18
CA GLY A 201 20.56 9.46 -8.81
C GLY A 201 19.14 10.04 -8.94
N ARG A 202 18.11 9.19 -9.08
CA ARG A 202 16.71 9.63 -9.12
C ARG A 202 16.31 10.41 -7.87
N LEU A 203 16.84 10.08 -6.69
CA LEU A 203 16.47 10.73 -5.43
C LEU A 203 16.96 12.19 -5.38
N TYR A 204 18.17 12.44 -5.88
CA TYR A 204 18.70 13.81 -6.01
C TYR A 204 17.89 14.63 -7.01
N HIS A 205 17.53 14.02 -8.14
CA HIS A 205 16.65 14.68 -9.11
C HIS A 205 15.30 15.04 -8.49
N GLY A 206 14.69 14.09 -7.75
CA GLY A 206 13.43 14.30 -7.03
C GLY A 206 13.48 15.48 -6.06
N LEU A 207 14.57 15.64 -5.31
CA LEU A 207 14.77 16.81 -4.44
C LEU A 207 14.99 18.11 -5.21
N ALA A 208 15.66 18.06 -6.35
CA ALA A 208 15.99 19.24 -7.13
C ALA A 208 14.76 19.87 -7.83
N VAL A 209 13.73 19.07 -8.13
CA VAL A 209 12.51 19.53 -8.84
C VAL A 209 11.38 19.97 -7.90
N LEU A 210 11.54 19.78 -6.58
CA LEU A 210 10.65 20.29 -5.54
C LEU A 210 10.88 21.78 -5.32
#